data_AF-A0A7S1BBZ6-F1
#
_entry.id   AF-A0A7S1BBZ6-F1
#
_cell.length_a   1.000
_cell.length_b   1.000
_cell.length_c   1.000
_cell.angle_alpha   90.00
_cell.angle_beta   90.00
_cell.angle_gamma   90.00
#
_symmetry.space_group_name_H-M   'P 1'
#
loop_
_entity.id
_entity.type
_entity.pdbx_description
1 polymer ?
#
loop_
_entity_poly.entity_id
_entity_poly.type
_entity_poly.pdbx_seq_one_letter_code
_entity_poly.pdbx_strand_id
1 'polypeptide(L)'
;LLFIHCVFLIFEPSIMKPSRIRYGYACILALSRCKSVLSLSRSASVAAKESPPSPSANALLNAKKFPRTWVPVASTFELDPDRPTPVSFLGQRFACYRDNSGAWVALDDACPHRLAPLSEGRIDRSADTLQCSYHGWSFDSGGTCVGIPQMTPEKEERARASRRACATSYPVLVEKNVLWIWPWEEDVLSAAGDPLAHPEGIMAGLPDDPSTYTRDLPYGWDTLLENLLDPSHVPFAHHGMQGKRTDAVPINMTRPVHRGSDGERGFSFSMDDRTMGMMRKTQAEFRAPFLINYDGTFQTETARPFRLATLCIPTRPGWSRGIILTGGNPDDDQKPTKKNKKNK
;
A
#
# COMPACT_ATOMS: atom_id res chain seq x y z
N LEU A 1 0.68 2.91 -21.60
CA LEU A 1 0.93 1.47 -21.40
C LEU A 1 0.94 1.05 -19.92
N LEU A 2 1.24 1.92 -18.94
CA LEU A 2 1.25 1.57 -17.50
C LEU A 2 -0.13 1.31 -16.86
N PHE A 3 -1.23 1.78 -17.46
CA PHE A 3 -2.60 1.70 -16.91
C PHE A 3 -3.34 0.38 -17.20
N ILE A 4 -2.85 -0.42 -18.17
CA ILE A 4 -3.57 -1.61 -18.69
C ILE A 4 -3.28 -2.88 -17.85
N HIS A 5 -2.20 -2.90 -17.05
CA HIS A 5 -1.77 -4.12 -16.34
C HIS A 5 -2.40 -4.34 -14.95
N CYS A 6 -3.12 -3.37 -14.36
CA CYS A 6 -3.86 -3.62 -13.10
C CYS A 6 -5.08 -4.54 -13.30
N VAL A 7 -5.63 -4.59 -14.51
CA VAL A 7 -6.92 -5.21 -14.81
C VAL A 7 -6.80 -6.66 -15.28
N PHE A 8 -5.62 -7.06 -15.80
CA PHE A 8 -5.40 -8.41 -16.38
C PHE A 8 -5.68 -9.57 -15.40
N LEU A 9 -5.70 -9.33 -14.08
CA LEU A 9 -5.83 -10.39 -13.07
C LEU A 9 -7.24 -10.59 -12.52
N ILE A 10 -8.18 -9.66 -12.76
CA ILE A 10 -9.55 -9.78 -12.22
C ILE A 10 -10.40 -10.76 -13.06
N PHE A 11 -10.02 -11.04 -14.32
CA PHE A 11 -10.92 -11.70 -15.28
C PHE A 11 -10.35 -12.93 -16.02
N GLU A 12 -9.14 -13.41 -15.72
CA GLU A 12 -8.62 -14.65 -16.31
C GLU A 12 -8.31 -15.71 -15.23
N PRO A 13 -9.16 -16.75 -15.04
CA PRO A 13 -8.94 -17.82 -14.07
C PRO A 13 -7.74 -18.73 -14.40
N SER A 14 -7.13 -18.58 -15.59
CA SER A 14 -6.22 -19.55 -16.18
C SER A 14 -4.73 -19.31 -15.90
N ILE A 15 -4.36 -18.19 -15.24
CA ILE A 15 -2.95 -17.84 -14.95
C ILE A 15 -2.48 -18.36 -13.58
N MET A 16 -3.35 -19.00 -12.78
CA MET A 16 -2.98 -19.64 -11.51
C MET A 16 -2.30 -21.01 -11.71
N LYS A 17 -1.12 -21.04 -12.33
CA LYS A 17 -0.19 -22.17 -12.16
C LYS A 17 1.18 -21.65 -11.72
N PRO A 18 1.73 -22.14 -10.59
CA PRO A 18 3.00 -21.66 -10.07
C PRO A 18 4.11 -22.30 -10.90
N SER A 19 4.70 -21.54 -11.83
CA SER A 19 6.00 -21.91 -12.37
C SER A 19 6.92 -20.71 -12.39
N ARG A 20 8.07 -20.91 -11.74
CA ARG A 20 9.14 -19.97 -11.43
C ARG A 20 9.54 -19.15 -12.67
N ILE A 21 9.44 -17.83 -12.58
CA ILE A 21 10.13 -16.93 -13.52
C ILE A 21 11.26 -16.25 -12.75
N ARG A 22 12.49 -16.68 -13.03
CA ARG A 22 13.73 -16.01 -12.62
C ARG A 22 13.94 -14.80 -13.53
N TYR A 23 13.98 -13.60 -12.99
CA TYR A 23 14.43 -12.42 -13.74
C TYR A 23 15.96 -12.41 -13.79
N GLY A 24 16.50 -12.73 -14.97
CA GLY A 24 17.90 -12.59 -15.31
C GLY A 24 18.14 -11.30 -16.11
N TYR A 25 19.24 -10.63 -15.77
CA TYR A 25 19.82 -9.47 -16.44
C TYR A 25 19.96 -9.66 -17.95
N ALA A 26 19.36 -8.77 -18.76
CA ALA A 26 19.83 -8.43 -20.11
C ALA A 26 18.99 -7.30 -20.73
N CYS A 27 19.54 -6.09 -20.85
CA CYS A 27 19.55 -5.30 -22.10
C CYS A 27 20.20 -3.93 -21.87
N ILE A 28 21.54 -3.94 -21.78
CA ILE A 28 22.35 -2.82 -22.26
C ILE A 28 22.59 -3.14 -23.74
N LEU A 29 22.21 -2.21 -24.63
CA LEU A 29 22.70 -2.00 -26.02
C LEU A 29 21.55 -1.54 -26.95
N ALA A 30 21.26 -0.24 -26.95
CA ALA A 30 20.60 0.42 -28.08
C ALA A 30 20.77 1.95 -28.03
N LEU A 31 22.02 2.44 -28.00
CA LEU A 31 22.32 3.86 -28.23
C LEU A 31 23.53 3.96 -29.15
N SER A 32 23.30 3.80 -30.44
CA SER A 32 24.26 4.16 -31.50
C SER A 32 23.53 4.23 -32.84
N ARG A 33 22.97 5.41 -33.17
CA ARG A 33 22.83 5.95 -34.54
C ARG A 33 21.88 7.16 -34.56
N CYS A 34 22.46 8.36 -34.38
CA CYS A 34 22.13 9.53 -35.20
C CYS A 34 23.10 10.66 -34.82
N LYS A 35 24.07 10.90 -35.70
CA LYS A 35 24.89 12.12 -35.71
C LYS A 35 24.30 13.07 -36.75
N SER A 36 24.51 14.37 -36.50
CA SER A 36 24.32 15.55 -37.35
C SER A 36 22.91 16.12 -37.45
N VAL A 37 22.67 17.25 -36.77
CA VAL A 37 22.59 18.60 -37.38
C VAL A 37 23.16 19.62 -36.38
N LEU A 38 24.03 20.51 -36.88
CA LEU A 38 24.73 21.55 -36.14
C LEU A 38 23.91 22.86 -36.05
N SER A 39 24.09 23.53 -34.91
CA SER A 39 24.07 24.98 -34.65
C SER A 39 22.82 25.81 -34.97
N LEU A 40 22.20 26.34 -33.92
CA LEU A 40 22.06 27.79 -33.76
C LEU A 40 21.87 28.12 -32.26
N SER A 41 22.86 28.80 -31.70
CA SER A 41 22.90 29.31 -30.34
C SER A 41 22.01 30.54 -30.19
N ARG A 42 21.03 30.49 -29.30
CA ARG A 42 20.47 31.67 -28.63
C ARG A 42 20.36 31.37 -27.15
N SER A 43 21.21 32.04 -26.38
CA SER A 43 21.19 32.05 -24.92
C SER A 43 19.91 32.73 -24.45
N ALA A 44 18.94 31.95 -24.00
CA ALA A 44 17.86 32.43 -23.16
C ALA A 44 18.12 31.89 -21.75
N SER A 45 18.49 32.77 -20.83
CA SER A 45 18.57 32.43 -19.41
C SER A 45 17.17 32.14 -18.91
N VAL A 46 16.81 30.87 -18.82
CA VAL A 46 15.62 30.46 -18.08
C VAL A 46 15.97 30.61 -16.61
N ALA A 47 15.40 31.65 -15.99
CA ALA A 47 15.42 31.79 -14.54
C ALA A 47 14.89 30.48 -13.92
N ALA A 48 15.71 29.86 -13.08
CA ALA A 48 15.32 28.69 -12.32
C ALA A 48 14.10 29.06 -11.46
N LYS A 49 12.92 28.62 -11.88
CA LYS A 49 11.76 28.57 -10.99
C LYS A 49 12.14 27.62 -9.86
N GLU A 50 12.23 28.17 -8.65
CA GLU A 50 12.35 27.40 -7.43
C GLU A 50 11.29 26.29 -7.44
N SER A 51 11.75 25.03 -7.37
CA SER A 51 10.88 23.90 -7.12
C SER A 51 10.20 24.11 -5.77
N PRO A 52 8.88 23.86 -5.63
CA PRO A 52 8.24 23.93 -4.32
C PRO A 52 8.99 23.02 -3.34
N PRO A 53 9.22 23.46 -2.09
CA PRO A 53 9.91 22.64 -1.11
C PRO A 53 9.12 21.35 -0.92
N SER A 54 9.75 20.20 -1.23
CA SER A 54 9.17 18.90 -0.93
C SER A 54 8.93 18.83 0.58
N PRO A 55 7.70 18.64 1.07
CA PRO A 55 7.48 18.44 2.49
C PRO A 55 8.35 17.27 2.95
N SER A 56 9.18 17.49 3.97
CA SER A 56 9.85 16.37 4.65
C SER A 56 8.79 15.38 5.09
N ALA A 57 9.05 14.08 4.95
CA ALA A 57 8.11 13.02 5.30
C ALA A 57 7.55 13.16 6.72
N ASN A 58 8.44 13.50 7.67
CA ASN A 58 8.08 13.76 9.06
C ASN A 58 7.16 14.97 9.19
N ALA A 59 7.26 15.97 8.31
CA ALA A 59 6.38 17.13 8.34
C ALA A 59 4.95 16.81 7.86
N LEU A 60 4.77 15.83 6.96
CA LEU A 60 3.43 15.38 6.53
C LEU A 60 2.77 14.48 7.57
N LEU A 61 3.55 13.62 8.23
CA LEU A 61 3.07 12.84 9.36
C LEU A 61 2.75 13.73 10.57
N ASN A 62 3.53 14.77 10.81
CA ASN A 62 3.28 15.75 11.87
C ASN A 62 2.30 16.86 11.44
N ALA A 63 1.91 16.90 10.17
CA ALA A 63 0.92 17.86 9.72
C ALA A 63 -0.45 17.45 10.26
N LYS A 64 -1.20 18.45 10.75
CA LYS A 64 -2.60 18.34 11.20
C LYS A 64 -3.60 17.86 10.12
N LYS A 65 -3.12 17.34 8.97
CA LYS A 65 -3.93 17.11 7.77
C LYS A 65 -4.23 15.63 7.48
N PHE A 66 -3.42 14.67 7.92
CA PHE A 66 -3.73 13.25 7.74
C PHE A 66 -4.40 12.67 9.00
N PRO A 67 -5.47 11.88 8.88
CA PRO A 67 -6.15 11.32 10.05
C PRO A 67 -5.22 10.41 10.85
N ARG A 68 -5.37 10.46 12.18
CA ARG A 68 -4.68 9.55 13.11
C ARG A 68 -5.33 8.17 13.08
N THR A 69 -4.87 7.32 12.18
CA THR A 69 -5.41 5.97 11.95
C THR A 69 -4.30 4.97 11.62
N TRP A 70 -4.58 3.68 11.75
CA TRP A 70 -3.74 2.63 11.20
C TRP A 70 -3.58 2.78 9.69
N VAL A 71 -2.35 2.61 9.19
CA VAL A 71 -2.01 2.79 7.78
C VAL A 71 -1.65 1.45 7.15
N PRO A 72 -2.30 1.04 6.03
CA PRO A 72 -1.89 -0.14 5.31
C PRO A 72 -0.60 0.17 4.57
N VAL A 73 0.37 -0.74 4.59
CA VAL A 73 1.70 -0.49 3.98
C VAL A 73 2.08 -1.53 2.95
N ALA A 74 1.64 -2.77 3.12
CA ALA A 74 2.04 -3.88 2.25
C ALA A 74 1.03 -5.02 2.30
N SER A 75 0.95 -5.77 1.20
CA SER A 75 0.40 -7.13 1.27
C SER A 75 1.36 -8.04 2.04
N THR A 76 0.86 -9.01 2.81
CA THR A 76 1.75 -9.99 3.46
C THR A 76 2.42 -10.93 2.45
N PHE A 77 1.89 -11.05 1.23
CA PHE A 77 2.44 -11.91 0.18
C PHE A 77 3.66 -11.30 -0.53
N GLU A 78 3.89 -9.99 -0.40
CA GLU A 78 5.09 -9.32 -0.95
C GLU A 78 6.22 -9.17 0.08
N LEU A 79 5.97 -9.53 1.34
CA LEU A 79 6.97 -9.48 2.40
C LEU A 79 7.75 -10.80 2.42
N ASP A 80 9.08 -10.71 2.50
CA ASP A 80 9.93 -11.88 2.71
C ASP A 80 9.99 -12.19 4.21
N PRO A 81 9.54 -13.37 4.68
CA PRO A 81 9.62 -13.70 6.10
C PRO A 81 11.07 -13.82 6.60
N ASP A 82 12.03 -14.05 5.72
CA ASP A 82 13.45 -14.31 6.05
C ASP A 82 14.37 -13.11 5.81
N ARG A 83 13.83 -11.98 5.34
CA ARG A 83 14.59 -10.75 5.11
C ARG A 83 13.77 -9.52 5.49
N PRO A 84 14.41 -8.47 6.04
CA PRO A 84 13.70 -7.23 6.25
C PRO A 84 13.30 -6.62 4.89
N THR A 85 12.08 -6.11 4.80
CA THR A 85 11.49 -5.52 3.60
C THR A 85 11.23 -4.03 3.83
N PRO A 86 11.71 -3.12 2.96
CA PRO A 86 11.41 -1.70 3.10
C PRO A 86 9.97 -1.40 2.65
N VAL A 87 9.23 -0.67 3.48
CA VAL A 87 7.91 -0.11 3.13
C VAL A 87 7.89 1.39 3.44
N SER A 88 6.96 2.14 2.87
CA SER A 88 6.88 3.58 3.13
C SER A 88 5.46 4.13 3.15
N PHE A 89 5.27 5.16 3.96
CA PHE A 89 4.03 5.92 4.06
C PHE A 89 4.37 7.39 4.29
N LEU A 90 3.81 8.28 3.46
CA LEU A 90 4.11 9.72 3.43
C LEU A 90 5.61 10.07 3.42
N GLY A 91 6.45 9.18 2.88
CA GLY A 91 7.89 9.30 2.76
C GLY A 91 8.68 8.79 3.98
N GLN A 92 8.02 8.44 5.08
CA GLN A 92 8.66 7.73 6.19
C GLN A 92 8.86 6.28 5.76
N ARG A 93 10.01 5.71 6.14
CA ARG A 93 10.42 4.38 5.72
C ARG A 93 10.44 3.46 6.94
N PHE A 94 9.96 2.25 6.75
CA PHE A 94 9.93 1.22 7.79
C PHE A 94 10.63 -0.03 7.27
N ALA A 95 11.43 -0.65 8.13
CA ALA A 95 11.98 -1.98 7.91
C ALA A 95 11.03 -2.99 8.56
N CYS A 96 10.28 -3.72 7.73
CA CYS A 96 9.37 -4.75 8.19
C CYS A 96 10.02 -6.13 8.12
N TYR A 97 10.01 -6.90 9.20
CA TYR A 97 10.57 -8.25 9.24
C TYR A 97 9.75 -9.16 10.15
N ARG A 98 9.96 -10.47 10.03
CA ARG A 98 9.28 -11.46 10.86
C ARG A 98 10.19 -11.92 12.00
N ASP A 99 9.74 -11.80 13.24
CA ASP A 99 10.48 -12.28 14.41
C ASP A 99 10.37 -13.81 14.56
N ASN A 100 11.04 -14.37 15.58
CA ASN A 100 11.01 -15.81 15.85
C ASN A 100 9.66 -16.32 16.37
N SER A 101 8.80 -15.43 16.89
CA SER A 101 7.41 -15.79 17.24
C SER A 101 6.53 -15.94 16.00
N GLY A 102 7.00 -15.48 14.84
CA GLY A 102 6.25 -15.45 13.60
C GLY A 102 5.40 -14.19 13.44
N ALA A 103 5.54 -13.20 14.33
CA ALA A 103 4.88 -11.91 14.24
C ALA A 103 5.66 -10.96 13.31
N TRP A 104 4.95 -10.03 12.68
CA TRP A 104 5.58 -8.95 11.92
C TRP A 104 5.97 -7.80 12.85
N VAL A 105 7.16 -7.28 12.64
CA VAL A 105 7.73 -6.14 13.34
C VAL A 105 8.00 -5.03 12.33
N ALA A 106 7.77 -3.78 12.71
CA ALA A 106 8.16 -2.61 11.92
C ALA A 106 9.06 -1.71 12.77
N LEU A 107 10.29 -1.48 12.29
CA LEU A 107 11.22 -0.49 12.85
C LEU A 107 11.39 0.67 11.88
N ASP A 108 11.82 1.83 12.36
CA ASP A 108 12.26 2.92 11.48
C ASP A 108 13.39 2.41 10.58
N ASP A 109 13.32 2.68 9.28
CA ASP A 109 14.33 2.22 8.32
C ASP A 109 15.57 3.12 8.30
N ALA A 110 16.11 3.35 9.50
CA ALA A 110 17.30 4.15 9.73
C ALA A 110 17.98 3.71 11.03
N CYS A 111 19.17 3.14 10.91
CA CYS A 111 19.97 2.75 12.07
C CYS A 111 20.35 4.01 12.88
N PRO A 112 20.06 4.08 14.19
CA PRO A 112 20.34 5.27 15.02
C PRO A 112 21.82 5.65 15.10
N HIS A 113 22.72 4.74 14.71
CA HIS A 113 24.16 5.02 14.66
C HIS A 113 24.53 5.97 13.51
N ARG A 114 24.18 5.62 12.26
CA ARG A 114 24.61 6.35 11.03
C ARG A 114 23.56 6.36 9.91
N LEU A 115 22.30 6.16 10.26
CA LEU A 115 21.12 6.21 9.36
C LEU A 115 21.15 5.21 8.20
N ALA A 116 21.99 4.16 8.29
CA ALA A 116 21.95 3.08 7.33
C ALA A 116 20.57 2.41 7.36
N PRO A 117 19.95 2.10 6.20
CA PRO A 117 18.66 1.43 6.16
C PRO A 117 18.76 0.06 6.85
N LEU A 118 17.90 -0.17 7.84
CA LEU A 118 17.81 -1.46 8.53
C LEU A 118 17.19 -2.54 7.63
N SER A 119 16.44 -2.13 6.61
CA SER A 119 15.90 -2.99 5.55
C SER A 119 16.98 -3.61 4.67
N GLU A 120 18.20 -3.07 4.66
CA GLU A 120 19.37 -3.69 4.01
C GLU A 120 20.14 -4.62 4.98
N GLY A 121 19.61 -4.82 6.19
CA GLY A 121 20.19 -5.66 7.23
C GLY A 121 19.90 -7.15 7.05
N ARG A 122 19.99 -7.89 8.15
CA ARG A 122 19.73 -9.34 8.20
C ARG A 122 19.03 -9.71 9.51
N ILE A 123 18.13 -10.68 9.42
CA ILE A 123 17.47 -11.25 10.61
C ILE A 123 18.42 -12.29 11.20
N ASP A 124 18.92 -12.03 12.41
CA ASP A 124 19.65 -13.02 13.19
C ASP A 124 18.65 -13.84 14.00
N ARG A 125 18.30 -15.02 13.46
CA ARG A 125 17.39 -15.98 14.08
C ARG A 125 17.90 -16.54 15.40
N SER A 126 19.22 -16.60 15.61
CA SER A 126 19.79 -17.15 16.84
C SER A 126 19.59 -16.22 18.03
N ALA A 127 19.61 -14.91 17.79
CA ALA A 127 19.41 -13.87 18.79
C ALA A 127 18.00 -13.26 18.79
N ASP A 128 17.18 -13.57 17.77
CA ASP A 128 15.89 -12.92 17.50
C ASP A 128 16.01 -11.40 17.30
N THR A 129 16.95 -10.99 16.45
CA THR A 129 17.27 -9.56 16.24
C THR A 129 17.33 -9.18 14.77
N LEU A 130 17.09 -7.91 14.49
CA LEU A 130 17.47 -7.29 13.23
C LEU A 130 18.86 -6.68 13.35
N GLN A 131 19.82 -7.19 12.57
CA GLN A 131 21.19 -6.71 12.56
C GLN A 131 21.44 -5.76 11.38
N CYS A 132 21.89 -4.55 11.68
CA CYS A 132 22.25 -3.53 10.70
C CYS A 132 23.41 -4.00 9.82
N SER A 133 23.29 -3.82 8.50
CA SER A 133 24.32 -4.21 7.53
C SER A 133 25.59 -3.39 7.60
N TYR A 134 25.55 -2.18 8.19
CA TYR A 134 26.70 -1.29 8.19
C TYR A 134 27.74 -1.69 9.25
N HIS A 135 27.38 -1.62 10.54
CA HIS A 135 28.30 -1.91 11.65
C HIS A 135 27.82 -3.05 12.55
N GLY A 136 26.77 -3.78 12.17
CA GLY A 136 26.31 -4.94 12.93
C GLY A 136 25.61 -4.60 14.25
N TRP A 137 25.13 -3.37 14.43
CA TRP A 137 24.26 -3.05 15.57
C TRP A 137 22.98 -3.88 15.48
N SER A 138 22.63 -4.55 16.56
CA SER A 138 21.47 -5.47 16.62
C SER A 138 20.34 -4.87 17.45
N PHE A 139 19.11 -5.08 16.98
CA PHE A 139 17.90 -4.56 17.60
C PHE A 139 16.89 -5.69 17.82
N ASP A 140 16.26 -5.74 19.00
CA ASP A 140 15.13 -6.63 19.25
C ASP A 140 13.84 -6.13 18.57
N SER A 141 12.75 -6.88 18.70
CA SER A 141 11.44 -6.54 18.11
C SER A 141 10.84 -5.24 18.67
N GLY A 142 11.24 -4.81 19.87
CA GLY A 142 10.89 -3.53 20.45
C GLY A 142 11.74 -2.36 19.94
N GLY A 143 12.75 -2.62 19.10
CA GLY A 143 13.74 -1.65 18.64
C GLY A 143 14.85 -1.38 19.65
N THR A 144 14.90 -2.09 20.77
CA THR A 144 15.96 -1.93 21.77
C THR A 144 17.28 -2.39 21.19
N CYS A 145 18.34 -1.58 21.35
CA CYS A 145 19.67 -2.02 20.97
C CYS A 145 20.16 -3.12 21.91
N VAL A 146 20.43 -4.29 21.33
CA VAL A 146 20.86 -5.48 22.07
C VAL A 146 22.27 -5.97 21.74
N GLY A 147 22.93 -5.34 20.77
CA GLY A 147 24.28 -5.72 20.36
C GLY A 147 25.04 -4.57 19.70
N ILE A 148 26.25 -4.28 20.16
CA ILE A 148 27.18 -3.32 19.54
C ILE A 148 28.58 -3.98 19.43
N PRO A 149 28.91 -4.64 18.31
CA PRO A 149 30.10 -5.49 18.22
C PRO A 149 31.45 -4.76 18.39
N GLN A 150 31.46 -3.44 18.28
CA GLN A 150 32.68 -2.62 18.37
C GLN A 150 33.01 -2.15 19.79
N MET A 151 32.19 -2.48 20.79
CA MET A 151 32.37 -2.01 22.16
C MET A 151 32.83 -3.14 23.10
N THR A 152 33.54 -2.78 24.17
CA THR A 152 33.76 -3.70 25.30
C THR A 152 32.44 -3.88 26.05
N PRO A 153 32.25 -4.99 26.79
CA PRO A 153 30.99 -5.26 27.50
C PRO A 153 30.52 -4.09 28.38
N GLU A 154 31.44 -3.43 29.10
CA GLU A 154 31.12 -2.32 30.01
C GLU A 154 30.70 -1.05 29.27
N LYS A 155 31.26 -0.82 28.08
CA LYS A 155 30.89 0.32 27.22
C LYS A 155 29.59 0.05 26.48
N GLU A 156 29.38 -1.19 26.05
CA GLU A 156 28.17 -1.62 25.39
C GLU A 156 26.96 -1.51 26.31
N GLU A 157 27.04 -1.98 27.55
CA GLU A 157 25.97 -1.87 28.55
C GLU A 157 25.55 -0.40 28.73
N ARG A 158 26.52 0.49 28.87
CA ARG A 158 26.28 1.94 28.97
C ARG A 158 25.65 2.52 27.71
N ALA A 159 26.10 2.11 26.53
CA ALA A 159 25.57 2.60 25.27
C ALA A 159 24.12 2.14 25.06
N ARG A 160 23.81 0.87 25.34
CA ARG A 160 22.48 0.27 25.25
C ARG A 160 21.48 0.85 26.25
N ALA A 161 21.95 1.37 27.39
CA ALA A 161 21.11 2.11 28.33
C ALA A 161 20.59 3.44 27.76
N SER A 162 21.17 3.95 26.67
CA SER A 162 20.71 5.17 26.03
C SER A 162 19.60 4.89 25.00
N ARG A 163 18.46 5.57 25.13
CA ARG A 163 17.39 5.57 24.10
C ARG A 163 17.90 6.00 22.71
N ARG A 164 18.97 6.80 22.64
CA ARG A 164 19.62 7.20 21.37
C ARG A 164 20.31 6.06 20.64
N ALA A 165 20.53 4.93 21.31
CA ALA A 165 21.06 3.74 20.68
C ALA A 165 19.95 2.86 20.09
N CYS A 166 18.69 3.05 20.47
CA CYS A 166 17.56 2.23 20.05
C CYS A 166 16.95 2.72 18.73
N ALA A 167 16.44 1.80 17.93
CA ALA A 167 15.57 2.11 16.80
C ALA A 167 14.15 2.37 17.30
N THR A 168 13.39 3.20 16.59
CA THR A 168 11.95 3.37 16.86
C THR A 168 11.22 2.13 16.35
N SER A 169 10.38 1.53 17.20
CA SER A 169 9.44 0.47 16.80
C SER A 169 8.02 1.03 16.68
N TYR A 170 7.23 0.42 15.82
CA TYR A 170 5.85 0.82 15.56
C TYR A 170 4.90 -0.34 15.84
N PRO A 171 3.70 -0.09 16.40
CA PRO A 171 2.66 -1.11 16.48
C PRO A 171 2.30 -1.63 15.09
N VAL A 172 2.14 -2.94 14.99
CA VAL A 172 1.83 -3.66 13.76
C VAL A 172 0.62 -4.56 13.97
N LEU A 173 -0.25 -4.64 12.96
CA LEU A 173 -1.34 -5.61 12.88
C LEU A 173 -1.40 -6.17 11.46
N VAL A 174 -1.76 -7.45 11.33
CA VAL A 174 -2.14 -8.03 10.04
C VAL A 174 -3.65 -8.21 10.03
N GLU A 175 -4.32 -7.63 9.04
CA GLU A 175 -5.75 -7.80 8.82
C GLU A 175 -5.96 -8.13 7.35
N LYS A 176 -6.62 -9.27 7.08
CA LYS A 176 -6.99 -9.74 5.74
C LYS A 176 -5.83 -9.68 4.74
N ASN A 177 -4.71 -10.30 5.12
CA ASN A 177 -3.46 -10.38 4.34
C ASN A 177 -2.80 -9.02 4.03
N VAL A 178 -3.12 -7.97 4.78
CA VAL A 178 -2.48 -6.66 4.67
C VAL A 178 -1.78 -6.33 5.97
N LEU A 179 -0.54 -5.86 5.88
CA LEU A 179 0.23 -5.33 6.99
C LEU A 179 -0.17 -3.88 7.26
N TRP A 180 -0.53 -3.60 8.50
CA TRP A 180 -0.90 -2.27 9.00
C TRP A 180 0.11 -1.80 10.03
N ILE A 181 0.45 -0.52 9.97
CA ILE A 181 1.35 0.14 10.91
C ILE A 181 0.58 1.29 11.58
N TRP A 182 0.86 1.52 12.86
CA TRP A 182 0.50 2.76 13.54
C TRP A 182 1.74 3.69 13.56
N PRO A 183 1.84 4.68 12.65
CA PRO A 183 3.06 5.49 12.50
C PRO A 183 3.09 6.73 13.42
N TRP A 184 2.10 6.88 14.30
CA TRP A 184 1.88 8.08 15.09
C TRP A 184 2.55 7.98 16.47
N GLU A 185 2.97 9.12 17.03
CA GLU A 185 3.56 9.17 18.38
C GLU A 185 2.49 8.95 19.47
N GLU A 186 1.26 9.37 19.18
CA GLU A 186 0.11 9.17 20.04
C GLU A 186 -0.14 7.66 20.27
N ASP A 187 -0.59 7.30 21.47
CA ASP A 187 -0.93 5.90 21.78
C ASP A 187 -2.05 5.40 20.87
N VAL A 188 -1.97 4.15 20.40
CA VAL A 188 -3.03 3.52 19.58
C VAL A 188 -4.41 3.58 20.25
N LEU A 189 -4.45 3.56 21.58
CA LEU A 189 -5.68 3.71 22.37
C LEU A 189 -6.41 5.04 22.12
N SER A 190 -5.70 6.07 21.65
CA SER A 190 -6.32 7.34 21.24
C SER A 190 -7.32 7.18 20.08
N ALA A 191 -7.18 6.13 19.26
CA ALA A 191 -8.08 5.81 18.16
C ALA A 191 -9.01 4.62 18.45
N ALA A 192 -8.93 3.98 19.62
CA ALA A 192 -9.69 2.76 19.93
C ALA A 192 -11.22 2.94 19.91
N GLY A 193 -11.71 4.17 20.10
CA GLY A 193 -13.14 4.49 20.08
C GLY A 193 -13.75 4.65 18.68
N ASP A 194 -12.93 4.72 17.62
CA ASP A 194 -13.40 4.82 16.24
C ASP A 194 -13.13 3.52 15.47
N PRO A 195 -14.15 2.70 15.20
CA PRO A 195 -13.99 1.48 14.41
C PRO A 195 -13.38 1.73 13.03
N LEU A 196 -13.62 2.90 12.42
CA LEU A 196 -13.07 3.24 11.11
C LEU A 196 -11.62 3.74 11.18
N ALA A 197 -11.08 3.90 12.39
CA ALA A 197 -9.67 4.13 12.60
C ALA A 197 -8.87 2.82 12.80
N HIS A 198 -9.56 1.67 12.94
CA HIS A 198 -8.97 0.35 13.15
C HIS A 198 -9.04 -0.53 11.89
N PRO A 199 -8.03 -1.37 11.59
CA PRO A 199 -7.99 -2.18 10.36
C PRO A 199 -9.22 -3.08 10.17
N GLU A 200 -9.71 -3.71 11.23
CA GLU A 200 -10.92 -4.56 11.19
C GLU A 200 -12.15 -3.78 10.69
N GLY A 201 -12.36 -2.56 11.19
CA GLY A 201 -13.50 -1.73 10.79
C GLY A 201 -13.32 -1.09 9.42
N ILE A 202 -12.09 -0.71 9.05
CA ILE A 202 -11.77 -0.25 7.69
C ILE A 202 -12.10 -1.36 6.68
N MET A 203 -11.66 -2.58 6.97
CA MET A 203 -11.79 -3.75 6.11
C MET A 203 -13.11 -4.52 6.30
N ALA A 204 -14.07 -3.95 7.05
CA ALA A 204 -15.35 -4.59 7.31
C ALA A 204 -16.13 -4.86 6.02
N GLY A 205 -16.69 -6.06 5.90
CA GLY A 205 -17.38 -6.53 4.69
C GLY A 205 -16.45 -7.00 3.56
N LEU A 206 -15.14 -7.06 3.77
CA LEU A 206 -14.24 -7.74 2.83
C LEU A 206 -14.10 -9.22 3.20
N PRO A 207 -13.69 -10.10 2.27
CA PRO A 207 -13.47 -11.53 2.56
C PRO A 207 -12.42 -11.71 3.66
N ASP A 208 -12.52 -12.78 4.45
CA ASP A 208 -11.55 -13.05 5.54
C ASP A 208 -10.14 -13.38 5.01
N ASP A 209 -10.04 -13.99 3.83
CA ASP A 209 -8.77 -14.39 3.21
C ASP A 209 -8.71 -13.92 1.74
N PRO A 210 -8.58 -12.62 1.48
CA PRO A 210 -8.56 -12.11 0.12
C PRO A 210 -7.21 -12.39 -0.55
N SER A 211 -7.25 -12.68 -1.84
CA SER A 211 -6.08 -12.59 -2.70
C SER A 211 -5.72 -11.12 -2.89
N THR A 212 -4.42 -10.82 -2.89
CA THR A 212 -3.93 -9.44 -3.01
C THR A 212 -3.07 -9.24 -4.26
N TYR A 213 -3.09 -8.04 -4.80
CA TYR A 213 -2.18 -7.60 -5.84
C TYR A 213 -1.75 -6.16 -5.60
N THR A 214 -0.44 -5.93 -5.55
CA THR A 214 0.12 -4.60 -5.26
C THR A 214 0.69 -3.94 -6.51
N ARG A 215 0.48 -2.63 -6.65
CA ARG A 215 1.20 -1.79 -7.60
C ARG A 215 1.61 -0.45 -7.01
N ASP A 216 2.88 -0.11 -7.21
CA ASP A 216 3.42 1.23 -6.98
C ASP A 216 3.33 2.05 -8.26
N LEU A 217 2.90 3.30 -8.11
CA LEU A 217 2.52 4.19 -9.20
C LEU A 217 3.19 5.56 -9.02
N PRO A 218 3.83 6.12 -10.06
CA PRO A 218 4.57 7.38 -9.99
C PRO A 218 3.65 8.61 -10.13
N TYR A 219 2.56 8.64 -9.36
CA TYR A 219 1.68 9.80 -9.23
C TYR A 219 1.04 9.88 -7.85
N GLY A 220 0.48 11.05 -7.53
CA GLY A 220 -0.13 11.37 -6.25
C GLY A 220 -1.30 10.46 -5.88
N TRP A 221 -1.51 10.27 -4.59
CA TRP A 221 -2.60 9.47 -4.02
C TRP A 221 -3.98 10.03 -4.36
N ASP A 222 -4.12 11.35 -4.38
CA ASP A 222 -5.30 12.06 -4.86
C ASP A 222 -5.64 11.71 -6.31
N THR A 223 -4.64 11.72 -7.20
CA THR A 223 -4.81 11.33 -8.60
C THR A 223 -5.20 9.85 -8.73
N LEU A 224 -4.64 8.97 -7.89
CA LEU A 224 -5.03 7.56 -7.84
C LEU A 224 -6.49 7.39 -7.41
N LEU A 225 -6.93 8.10 -6.36
CA LEU A 225 -8.31 8.07 -5.90
C LEU A 225 -9.28 8.57 -6.96
N GLU A 226 -9.01 9.74 -7.57
CA GLU A 226 -9.84 10.29 -8.64
C GLU A 226 -9.92 9.33 -9.83
N ASN A 227 -8.79 8.75 -10.25
CA ASN A 227 -8.77 7.79 -11.34
C ASN A 227 -9.60 6.54 -11.02
N LEU A 228 -9.50 6.01 -9.81
CA LEU A 228 -10.24 4.82 -9.42
C LEU A 228 -11.73 5.10 -9.27
N LEU A 229 -12.16 6.31 -8.89
CA LEU A 229 -13.56 6.69 -8.66
C LEU A 229 -14.27 7.26 -9.89
N ASP A 230 -13.55 7.59 -10.97
CA ASP A 230 -14.14 8.07 -12.22
C ASP A 230 -14.40 6.91 -13.20
N PRO A 231 -15.63 6.41 -13.37
CA PRO A 231 -15.92 5.34 -14.33
C PRO A 231 -15.84 5.78 -15.79
N SER A 232 -15.85 7.09 -16.09
CA SER A 232 -15.94 7.60 -17.47
C SER A 232 -14.72 7.26 -18.31
N HIS A 233 -13.56 7.06 -17.68
CA HIS A 233 -12.35 6.65 -18.38
C HIS A 233 -12.42 5.20 -18.88
N VAL A 234 -13.33 4.37 -18.37
CA VAL A 234 -13.25 2.92 -18.55
C VAL A 234 -13.31 2.48 -20.01
N PRO A 235 -14.33 2.88 -20.80
CA PRO A 235 -14.41 2.49 -22.21
C PRO A 235 -13.24 3.02 -23.06
N PHE A 236 -12.69 4.19 -22.69
CA PHE A 236 -11.69 4.88 -23.48
C PHE A 236 -10.26 4.40 -23.20
N ALA A 237 -9.86 4.37 -21.93
CA ALA A 237 -8.51 4.04 -21.50
C ALA A 237 -8.26 2.52 -21.46
N HIS A 238 -9.29 1.71 -21.17
CA HIS A 238 -9.20 0.23 -21.16
C HIS A 238 -9.65 -0.39 -22.49
N HIS A 239 -9.38 0.31 -23.61
CA HIS A 239 -9.73 -0.14 -24.96
C HIS A 239 -9.17 -1.54 -25.26
N GLY A 240 -10.06 -2.45 -25.68
CA GLY A 240 -9.69 -3.83 -25.99
C GLY A 240 -9.60 -4.75 -24.77
N MET A 241 -9.85 -4.23 -23.56
CA MET A 241 -9.89 -5.01 -22.32
C MET A 241 -11.26 -4.97 -21.65
N GLN A 242 -11.70 -3.79 -21.21
CA GLN A 242 -12.98 -3.60 -20.52
C GLN A 242 -14.03 -2.91 -21.38
N GLY A 243 -13.66 -2.40 -22.55
CA GLY A 243 -14.59 -1.78 -23.48
C GLY A 243 -13.92 -1.37 -24.78
N LYS A 244 -14.70 -0.76 -25.67
CA LYS A 244 -14.20 -0.08 -26.87
C LYS A 244 -14.32 1.43 -26.65
N ARG A 245 -13.46 2.21 -27.29
CA ARG A 245 -13.52 3.70 -27.21
C ARG A 245 -14.86 4.23 -27.70
N THR A 246 -15.49 3.51 -28.63
CA THR A 246 -16.82 3.78 -29.17
C THR A 246 -17.95 3.48 -28.18
N ASP A 247 -17.68 2.78 -27.08
CA ASP A 247 -18.67 2.49 -26.04
C ASP A 247 -18.76 3.62 -25.01
N ALA A 248 -17.94 4.68 -25.14
CA ALA A 248 -17.98 5.84 -24.26
C ALA A 248 -19.30 6.60 -24.43
N VAL A 249 -20.07 6.67 -23.35
CA VAL A 249 -21.38 7.31 -23.28
C VAL A 249 -21.54 8.03 -21.94
N PRO A 250 -22.48 8.98 -21.79
CA PRO A 250 -22.82 9.53 -20.48
C PRO A 250 -23.19 8.40 -19.50
N ILE A 251 -22.59 8.45 -18.30
CA ILE A 251 -22.83 7.47 -17.23
C ILE A 251 -23.84 8.07 -16.26
N ASN A 252 -24.93 7.35 -16.00
CA ASN A 252 -25.91 7.76 -15.02
C ASN A 252 -25.37 7.46 -13.62
N MET A 253 -25.17 8.52 -12.83
CA MET A 253 -24.64 8.44 -11.46
C MET A 253 -25.59 9.12 -10.49
N THR A 254 -25.74 8.55 -9.29
CA THR A 254 -26.44 9.22 -8.19
C THR A 254 -25.55 10.32 -7.63
N ARG A 255 -26.17 11.34 -7.01
CA ARG A 255 -25.41 12.30 -6.20
C ARG A 255 -24.70 11.54 -5.06
N PRO A 256 -23.40 11.80 -4.80
CA PRO A 256 -22.70 11.19 -3.69
C PRO A 256 -23.40 11.46 -2.36
N VAL A 257 -23.52 10.40 -1.55
CA VAL A 257 -23.99 10.47 -0.17
C VAL A 257 -22.75 10.49 0.73
N HIS A 258 -22.52 11.60 1.41
CA HIS A 258 -21.37 11.80 2.29
C HIS A 258 -21.53 11.06 3.62
N ARG A 259 -20.40 10.66 4.22
CA ARG A 259 -20.33 10.05 5.55
C ARG A 259 -19.57 10.96 6.52
N GLY A 260 -20.14 11.16 7.71
CA GLY A 260 -19.66 12.18 8.65
C GLY A 260 -20.35 13.52 8.40
N SER A 261 -19.87 14.57 9.08
CA SER A 261 -20.46 15.91 9.02
C SER A 261 -20.35 16.53 7.62
N ASP A 262 -19.17 16.43 6.99
CA ASP A 262 -18.88 16.98 5.66
C ASP A 262 -18.17 15.97 4.72
N GLY A 263 -18.42 14.67 4.86
CA GLY A 263 -17.76 13.64 4.04
C GLY A 263 -16.35 13.26 4.49
N GLU A 264 -15.96 13.69 5.70
CA GLU A 264 -14.68 13.39 6.33
C GLU A 264 -14.38 11.88 6.47
N ARG A 265 -15.43 11.05 6.46
CA ARG A 265 -15.33 9.59 6.52
C ARG A 265 -15.51 8.92 5.15
N GLY A 266 -15.59 9.73 4.09
CA GLY A 266 -15.77 9.30 2.71
C GLY A 266 -17.22 9.46 2.21
N PHE A 267 -17.56 8.75 1.14
CA PHE A 267 -18.84 8.89 0.44
C PHE A 267 -19.18 7.65 -0.37
N SER A 268 -20.43 7.55 -0.79
CA SER A 268 -20.90 6.46 -1.64
C SER A 268 -21.85 6.96 -2.72
N PHE A 269 -21.83 6.33 -3.89
CA PHE A 269 -22.72 6.63 -5.01
C PHE A 269 -22.98 5.37 -5.84
N SER A 270 -24.10 5.34 -6.56
CA SER A 270 -24.40 4.27 -7.50
C SER A 270 -24.19 4.77 -8.93
N MET A 271 -23.82 3.86 -9.81
CA MET A 271 -23.65 4.13 -11.23
C MET A 271 -24.11 2.95 -12.07
N ASP A 272 -24.66 3.26 -13.24
CA ASP A 272 -24.97 2.28 -14.28
C ASP A 272 -24.01 2.50 -15.45
N ASP A 273 -23.09 1.57 -15.66
CA ASP A 273 -22.07 1.65 -16.70
C ASP A 273 -22.11 0.43 -17.63
N ARG A 274 -21.31 0.50 -18.69
CA ARG A 274 -21.12 -0.61 -19.63
C ARG A 274 -19.68 -1.06 -19.59
N THR A 275 -19.48 -2.31 -19.20
CA THR A 275 -18.17 -2.96 -19.16
C THR A 275 -18.28 -4.30 -19.88
N MET A 276 -17.31 -4.61 -20.74
CA MET A 276 -17.25 -5.82 -21.56
C MET A 276 -18.52 -6.07 -22.40
N GLY A 277 -19.16 -4.98 -22.88
CA GLY A 277 -20.41 -5.05 -23.65
C GLY A 277 -21.66 -5.37 -22.82
N MET A 278 -21.54 -5.52 -21.50
CA MET A 278 -22.64 -5.81 -20.58
C MET A 278 -22.98 -4.58 -19.74
N MET A 279 -24.27 -4.36 -19.50
CA MET A 279 -24.70 -3.37 -18.52
C MET A 279 -24.38 -3.86 -17.12
N ARG A 280 -23.86 -2.96 -16.30
CA ARG A 280 -23.47 -3.24 -14.93
C ARG A 280 -24.05 -2.16 -14.03
N LYS A 281 -24.70 -2.58 -12.95
CA LYS A 281 -25.03 -1.69 -11.83
C LYS A 281 -23.92 -1.81 -10.82
N THR A 282 -23.39 -0.69 -10.34
CA THR A 282 -22.31 -0.67 -9.36
C THR A 282 -22.60 0.33 -8.26
N GLN A 283 -22.41 -0.10 -7.03
CA GLN A 283 -22.30 0.73 -5.85
C GLN A 283 -20.81 0.99 -5.59
N ALA A 284 -20.41 2.24 -5.66
CA ALA A 284 -19.09 2.71 -5.29
C ALA A 284 -19.11 3.27 -3.86
N GLU A 285 -18.06 3.00 -3.11
CA GLU A 285 -17.85 3.54 -1.78
C GLU A 285 -16.37 3.91 -1.60
N PHE A 286 -16.11 5.15 -1.22
CA PHE A 286 -14.83 5.55 -0.65
C PHE A 286 -14.99 5.61 0.87
N ARG A 287 -14.16 4.84 1.60
CA ARG A 287 -13.98 4.98 3.05
C ARG A 287 -12.63 5.63 3.31
N ALA A 288 -12.68 6.82 3.88
CA ALA A 288 -11.47 7.58 4.12
C ALA A 288 -10.53 6.86 5.12
N PRO A 289 -9.21 6.99 4.97
CA PRO A 289 -8.54 7.63 3.83
C PRO A 289 -8.16 6.63 2.72
N PHE A 290 -8.26 5.32 2.92
CA PHE A 290 -7.56 4.38 2.04
C PHE A 290 -8.46 3.61 1.07
N LEU A 291 -9.67 3.26 1.47
CA LEU A 291 -10.40 2.15 0.82
C LEU A 291 -11.39 2.66 -0.22
N ILE A 292 -11.28 2.13 -1.44
CA ILE A 292 -12.33 2.20 -2.45
C ILE A 292 -12.91 0.80 -2.62
N ASN A 293 -14.24 0.69 -2.51
CA ASN A 293 -14.99 -0.53 -2.75
C ASN A 293 -15.95 -0.34 -3.93
N TYR A 294 -16.02 -1.36 -4.76
CA TYR A 294 -17.01 -1.52 -5.82
C TYR A 294 -17.77 -2.81 -5.60
N ASP A 295 -19.06 -2.69 -5.38
CA ASP A 295 -20.00 -3.80 -5.37
C ASP A 295 -20.87 -3.71 -6.61
N GLY A 296 -20.77 -4.67 -7.52
CA GLY A 296 -21.49 -4.60 -8.78
C GLY A 296 -22.11 -5.91 -9.20
N THR A 297 -23.10 -5.80 -10.08
CA THR A 297 -23.80 -6.93 -10.67
C THR A 297 -23.94 -6.70 -12.17
N PHE A 298 -23.50 -7.66 -12.97
CA PHE A 298 -23.74 -7.65 -14.42
C PHE A 298 -25.18 -8.06 -14.71
N GLN A 299 -25.86 -7.30 -15.57
CA GLN A 299 -27.25 -7.57 -15.96
C GLN A 299 -27.30 -8.66 -17.05
N THR A 300 -27.03 -9.91 -16.67
CA THR A 300 -27.13 -11.09 -17.54
C THR A 300 -28.11 -12.11 -16.95
N GLU A 301 -28.55 -13.10 -17.74
CA GLU A 301 -29.43 -14.19 -17.26
C GLU A 301 -28.82 -15.00 -16.10
N THR A 302 -27.49 -14.96 -15.95
CA THR A 302 -26.72 -15.64 -14.91
C THR A 302 -25.98 -14.67 -13.97
N ALA A 303 -26.51 -13.44 -13.83
CA ALA A 303 -25.93 -12.35 -13.06
C ALA A 303 -25.29 -12.81 -11.76
N ARG A 304 -23.96 -12.66 -11.65
CA ARG A 304 -23.21 -12.86 -10.41
C ARG A 304 -22.73 -11.52 -9.87
N PRO A 305 -22.88 -11.26 -8.57
CA PRO A 305 -22.28 -10.09 -7.97
C PRO A 305 -20.75 -10.25 -7.93
N PHE A 306 -20.05 -9.13 -7.97
CA PHE A 306 -18.62 -9.07 -7.74
C PHE A 306 -18.31 -7.94 -6.77
N ARG A 307 -17.21 -8.10 -6.05
CA ARG A 307 -16.62 -7.06 -5.20
C ARG A 307 -15.18 -6.79 -5.63
N LEU A 308 -14.84 -5.53 -5.78
CA LEU A 308 -13.47 -5.07 -5.99
C LEU A 308 -13.13 -4.04 -4.92
N ALA A 309 -12.18 -4.37 -4.07
CA ALA A 309 -11.68 -3.49 -3.03
C ALA A 309 -10.25 -3.07 -3.35
N THR A 310 -9.91 -1.79 -3.16
CA THR A 310 -8.56 -1.27 -3.38
C THR A 310 -8.19 -0.31 -2.26
N LEU A 311 -7.11 -0.63 -1.55
CA LEU A 311 -6.47 0.31 -0.64
C LEU A 311 -5.53 1.20 -1.45
N CYS A 312 -5.67 2.51 -1.32
CA CYS A 312 -4.89 3.53 -2.01
C CYS A 312 -4.03 4.25 -0.98
N ILE A 313 -2.71 4.11 -1.06
CA ILE A 313 -1.78 4.55 -0.02
C ILE A 313 -0.82 5.60 -0.58
N PRO A 314 -0.69 6.79 0.03
CA PRO A 314 0.37 7.73 -0.31
C PRO A 314 1.71 7.24 0.27
N THR A 315 2.59 6.71 -0.59
CA THR A 315 3.87 6.13 -0.13
C THR A 315 4.92 7.19 0.13
N ARG A 316 5.11 8.11 -0.83
CA ARG A 316 6.05 9.26 -0.75
C ARG A 316 5.60 10.36 -1.72
N PRO A 317 6.14 11.59 -1.65
CA PRO A 317 5.74 12.67 -2.56
C PRO A 317 5.78 12.25 -4.04
N GLY A 318 4.64 12.39 -4.73
CA GLY A 318 4.48 12.02 -6.13
C GLY A 318 4.38 10.51 -6.41
N TRP A 319 4.22 9.68 -5.38
CA TRP A 319 4.04 8.23 -5.50
C TRP A 319 2.89 7.74 -4.63
N SER A 320 2.20 6.74 -5.15
CA SER A 320 1.13 6.04 -4.44
C SER A 320 1.23 4.55 -4.67
N ARG A 321 0.56 3.79 -3.82
CA ARG A 321 0.42 2.34 -3.91
C ARG A 321 -1.05 1.98 -3.95
N GLY A 322 -1.42 1.05 -4.84
CA GLY A 322 -2.69 0.36 -4.82
C GLY A 322 -2.50 -1.08 -4.34
N ILE A 323 -3.22 -1.49 -3.31
CA ILE A 323 -3.35 -2.90 -2.91
C ILE A 323 -4.77 -3.33 -3.26
N ILE A 324 -4.90 -4.14 -4.32
CA ILE A 324 -6.17 -4.66 -4.80
C ILE A 324 -6.47 -5.96 -4.04
N LEU A 325 -7.69 -6.05 -3.51
CA LEU A 325 -8.20 -7.17 -2.71
C LEU A 325 -9.32 -7.85 -3.50
N THR A 326 -9.20 -9.16 -3.71
CA THR A 326 -10.14 -9.98 -4.49
C THR A 326 -10.45 -11.29 -3.76
N GLY A 327 -11.54 -11.98 -4.10
CA GLY A 327 -11.78 -13.35 -3.60
C GLY A 327 -13.01 -13.57 -2.71
N GLY A 328 -14.05 -12.73 -2.79
CA GLY A 328 -15.34 -13.09 -2.18
C GLY A 328 -16.54 -12.59 -2.98
N ASN A 329 -17.60 -13.40 -2.96
CA ASN A 329 -18.90 -13.03 -3.47
C ASN A 329 -19.62 -12.19 -2.39
N PRO A 330 -20.19 -11.01 -2.71
CA PRO A 330 -20.99 -10.22 -1.76
C PRO A 330 -22.08 -11.02 -1.03
N ASP A 331 -22.57 -12.11 -1.62
CA ASP A 331 -23.60 -12.96 -1.03
C ASP A 331 -23.09 -13.95 0.04
N ASP A 332 -21.79 -14.25 0.09
CA ASP A 332 -21.25 -15.17 1.11
C ASP A 332 -21.20 -14.53 2.51
N ASP A 333 -21.30 -13.20 2.60
CA ASP A 333 -21.38 -12.43 3.85
C ASP A 333 -22.74 -12.58 4.58
N GLN A 334 -23.77 -13.14 3.93
CA GLN A 334 -25.08 -13.40 4.57
C GLN A 334 -25.13 -14.74 5.33
N LYS A 335 -24.10 -15.58 5.25
CA LYS A 335 -24.07 -16.82 6.03
C LYS A 335 -23.47 -16.53 7.41
N PRO A 336 -24.17 -16.81 8.52
CA PRO A 336 -23.61 -16.62 9.85
C PRO A 336 -22.32 -17.43 9.99
N THR A 337 -21.23 -16.75 10.35
CA THR A 337 -19.93 -17.34 10.67
C THR A 337 -20.13 -18.52 11.61
N LYS A 338 -19.87 -19.75 11.14
CA LYS A 338 -19.78 -20.91 12.01
C LYS A 338 -18.57 -20.71 12.91
N LYS A 339 -18.78 -20.19 14.12
CA LYS A 339 -17.79 -20.22 15.20
C LYS A 339 -17.29 -21.66 15.33
N ASN A 340 -16.02 -21.88 15.01
CA ASN A 340 -15.33 -23.13 15.22
C ASN A 340 -15.33 -23.44 16.74
N LYS A 341 -16.29 -24.26 17.17
CA LYS A 341 -16.15 -25.03 18.41
C LYS A 341 -15.17 -26.17 18.13
N LYS A 342 -13.94 -26.02 18.57
CA LYS A 342 -13.04 -27.13 18.93
C LYS A 342 -12.65 -26.88 20.40
N ASN A 343 -13.47 -27.37 21.32
CA ASN A 343 -13.37 -28.64 22.04
C ASN A 343 -12.28 -28.67 23.12
N LYS A 344 -12.78 -28.98 24.33
CA LYS A 344 -12.09 -29.31 25.57
C LYS A 344 -11.12 -30.48 25.41
#